data_AF-A0A5A5RN39-F1
#
_entry.id   AF-A0A5A5RN39-F1
#
_cell.length_a   1.000
_cell.length_b   1.000
_cell.length_c   1.000
_cell.angle_alpha   90.00
_cell.angle_beta   90.00
_cell.angle_gamma   90.00
#
_symmetry.space_group_name_H-M   'P 1'
#
loop_
_entity.id
_entity.type
_entity.pdbx_description
1 polymer ?
#
loop_
_entity_poly.entity_id
_entity_poly.type
_entity_poly.pdbx_seq_one_letter_code
_entity_poly.pdbx_strand_id
1 'polypeptide(L)' 'MWEYTIGGYQVIKKWLSYREEKLLGRGLTIAEVQEVSEMTRRITAIILLESDLDDNYQNIKTALYSF' A
#
# COMPACT_ATOMS: atom_id res chain seq x y z
N MET A 1 -3.52 -1.49 -7.92
CA MET A 1 -2.80 -0.79 -6.84
C MET A 1 -3.47 0.51 -6.43
N TRP A 2 -3.91 1.38 -7.35
CA TRP A 2 -4.54 2.67 -6.97
C TRP A 2 -5.79 2.49 -6.06
N GLU A 3 -6.48 1.37 -6.24
CA GLU A 3 -7.63 0.95 -5.44
C GLU A 3 -7.27 0.31 -4.08
N TYR A 4 -5.98 0.17 -3.75
CA TYR A 4 -5.56 -0.46 -2.50
C TYR A 4 -6.00 0.38 -1.31
N THR A 5 -6.71 -0.26 -0.36
CA THR A 5 -7.28 0.41 0.80
C THR A 5 -6.79 -0.17 2.12
N ILE A 6 -6.66 0.70 3.11
CA ILE A 6 -6.47 0.33 4.52
C ILE A 6 -7.54 1.07 5.33
N GLY A 7 -8.30 0.33 6.13
CA GLY A 7 -9.41 0.91 6.92
C GLY A 7 -10.48 1.59 6.07
N GLY A 8 -10.71 1.10 4.84
CA GLY A 8 -11.70 1.64 3.90
C GLY A 8 -11.26 2.86 3.09
N TYR A 9 -10.01 3.32 3.24
CA TYR A 9 -9.48 4.46 2.49
C TYR A 9 -8.40 4.06 1.50
N GLN A 10 -8.47 4.60 0.28
CA GLN A 10 -7.40 4.48 -0.72
C GLN A 10 -6.13 5.17 -0.22
N VAL A 11 -5.06 4.39 0.00
CA VAL A 11 -3.87 4.83 0.75
C VAL A 11 -3.18 6.02 0.09
N ILE A 12 -2.81 5.89 -1.19
CA ILE A 12 -2.08 6.95 -1.90
C ILE A 12 -2.98 8.18 -2.09
N LYS A 13 -4.31 8.04 -2.15
CA LYS A 13 -5.25 9.13 -2.44
C LYS A 13 -5.40 9.96 -1.20
N LYS A 14 -5.51 9.32 -0.05
CA LYS A 14 -5.48 9.99 1.25
C LYS A 14 -4.14 10.71 1.45
N TRP A 15 -3.01 10.08 1.12
CA TRP A 15 -1.68 10.71 1.24
C TRP A 15 -1.55 11.96 0.35
N LEU A 16 -2.02 11.90 -0.90
CA LEU A 16 -2.02 13.03 -1.83
C LEU A 16 -3.02 14.11 -1.42
N SER A 17 -4.20 13.73 -0.90
CA SER A 17 -5.24 14.69 -0.51
C SER A 17 -4.78 15.68 0.54
N TYR A 18 -3.86 15.28 1.44
CA TYR A 18 -3.28 16.18 2.44
C TYR A 18 -2.18 17.09 1.88
N ARG A 19 -1.80 16.92 0.62
CA ARG A 19 -0.71 17.64 -0.04
C ARG A 19 -1.14 18.31 -1.34
N GLU A 20 -2.44 18.48 -1.53
CA GLU A 20 -2.96 19.24 -2.65
C GLU A 20 -2.46 20.69 -2.58
N GLU A 21 -2.17 21.28 -3.73
CA GLU A 21 -1.68 22.65 -3.84
C GLU A 21 -2.61 23.65 -3.15
N LYS A 22 -3.92 23.44 -3.23
CA LYS A 22 -4.93 24.27 -2.53
C LYS A 22 -4.80 24.25 -1.01
N LEU A 23 -4.24 23.18 -0.43
CA LEU A 23 -4.02 23.05 1.01
C LEU A 23 -2.64 23.54 1.43
N LEU A 24 -1.60 23.25 0.63
CA LEU A 24 -0.21 23.58 0.98
C LEU A 24 0.28 24.92 0.42
N GLY A 25 -0.44 25.53 -0.52
CA GLY A 25 0.00 26.72 -1.25
C GLY A 25 1.21 26.48 -2.16
N ARG A 26 1.58 25.21 -2.39
CA ARG A 26 2.70 24.80 -3.24
C ARG A 26 2.45 23.42 -3.84
N GLY A 27 3.13 23.13 -4.94
CA GLY A 27 3.21 21.76 -5.48
C GLY A 27 4.03 20.82 -4.58
N LEU A 28 4.05 19.54 -4.95
CA LEU A 28 4.90 18.54 -4.31
C LEU A 28 6.38 18.87 -4.54
N THR A 29 7.18 18.68 -3.48
CA THR A 29 8.64 18.68 -3.56
C THR A 29 9.14 17.39 -4.21
N ILE A 30 10.39 17.39 -4.68
CA ILE A 30 11.02 16.18 -5.25
C ILE A 30 11.02 15.03 -4.23
N ALA A 31 11.29 15.33 -2.95
CA ALA A 31 11.27 14.34 -1.88
C ALA A 31 9.87 13.70 -1.70
N GLU A 32 8.81 14.50 -1.73
CA GLU A 32 7.43 14.01 -1.66
C GLU A 32 7.07 13.14 -2.89
N VAL A 33 7.55 13.51 -4.08
CA VAL A 33 7.38 12.70 -5.30
C VAL A 33 8.11 11.35 -5.18
N GLN A 34 9.31 11.34 -4.60
CA GLN A 34 10.06 10.12 -4.34
C GLN A 34 9.32 9.23 -3.33
N GLU A 35 8.82 9.80 -2.23
CA GLU A 35 8.09 9.08 -1.19
C GLU A 35 6.84 8.37 -1.76
N VAL A 36 6.01 9.07 -2.53
CA VAL A 36 4.80 8.49 -3.13
C VAL A 36 5.14 7.41 -4.16
N SER A 37 6.25 7.58 -4.89
CA SER A 37 6.74 6.58 -5.85
C SER A 37 7.24 5.31 -5.15
N GLU A 38 7.95 5.46 -4.03
CA GLU A 38 8.41 4.32 -3.23
C GLU A 38 7.26 3.60 -2.52
N MET A 39 6.27 4.35 -2.03
CA MET A 39 5.05 3.78 -1.48
C MET A 39 4.27 2.99 -2.55
N THR A 40 4.12 3.55 -3.76
CA THR A 40 3.53 2.88 -4.93
C THR A 40 4.22 1.55 -5.24
N ARG A 41 5.56 1.54 -5.26
CA ARG A 41 6.34 0.32 -5.51
C ARG A 41 6.13 -0.73 -4.41
N ARG A 42 6.18 -0.31 -3.14
CA ARG A 42 5.98 -1.21 -1.98
C ARG A 42 4.58 -1.83 -1.97
N ILE A 43 3.53 -1.03 -2.18
CA ILE A 43 2.15 -1.54 -2.24
C ILE A 43 2.00 -2.50 -3.42
N THR A 44 2.54 -2.16 -4.59
CA THR A 44 2.53 -3.07 -5.75
C THR A 44 3.22 -4.40 -5.42
N ALA A 45 4.39 -4.37 -4.78
CA ALA A 45 5.10 -5.59 -4.39
C ALA A 45 4.27 -6.46 -3.42
N ILE A 46 3.60 -5.85 -2.43
CA ILE A 46 2.73 -6.58 -1.50
C ILE A 46 1.57 -7.24 -2.23
N ILE A 47 0.90 -6.51 -3.14
CA ILE A 47 -0.22 -7.06 -3.94
C ILE A 47 0.25 -8.21 -4.82
N LEU A 48 1.43 -8.11 -5.43
CA LEU A 48 1.99 -9.19 -6.25
C LEU A 48 2.33 -10.44 -5.43
N LEU A 49 2.71 -10.26 -4.16
CA LEU A 49 3.03 -11.34 -3.24
C LEU A 49 1.80 -11.90 -2.50
N GLU A 50 0.61 -11.34 -2.69
CA GLU A 50 -0.60 -11.65 -1.91
C GLU A 50 -0.94 -13.15 -1.93
N SER A 51 -1.00 -13.74 -3.13
CA SER A 51 -1.28 -15.18 -3.29
C SER A 51 -0.25 -16.06 -2.58
N ASP A 52 1.04 -15.77 -2.74
CA ASP A 52 2.12 -16.57 -2.16
C ASP A 52 2.12 -16.47 -0.63
N LEU A 53 1.81 -15.28 -0.10
CA LEU A 53 1.70 -15.04 1.33
C LEU A 53 0.48 -15.76 1.92
N ASP A 54 -0.65 -15.73 1.24
CA ASP A 54 -1.87 -16.45 1.65
C ASP A 54 -1.65 -17.97 1.65
N ASP A 55 -1.05 -18.51 0.60
CA ASP A 55 -0.71 -19.93 0.51
C ASP A 55 0.26 -20.34 1.61
N ASN A 56 1.30 -19.53 1.87
CA ASN A 56 2.23 -19.77 2.96
C ASN A 56 1.50 -19.82 4.31
N TYR A 57 0.61 -18.87 4.57
CA TYR A 57 -0.17 -18.83 5.81
C TYR A 57 -1.07 -20.06 5.96
N GLN A 58 -1.80 -20.46 4.93
CA GLN A 58 -2.68 -21.65 4.99
C GLN A 58 -1.89 -22.94 5.20
N ASN A 59 -0.75 -23.09 4.53
CA ASN A 59 0.12 -24.27 4.67
C ASN A 59 0.63 -24.42 6.10
N ILE A 60 1.14 -23.34 6.70
CA ILE A 60 1.63 -23.35 8.09
C ILE A 60 0.48 -23.57 9.07
N LYS A 61 -0.66 -22.91 8.88
CA LYS A 61 -1.86 -23.10 9.70
C LYS A 61 -2.32 -24.57 9.68
N THR A 62 -2.37 -25.18 8.51
CA THR A 62 -2.77 -26.59 8.36
C THR A 62 -1.76 -27.50 9.05
N ALA A 63 -0.46 -27.31 8.81
CA ALA A 63 0.60 -28.13 9.42
C ALA A 63 0.58 -28.07 10.97
N LEU A 64 0.26 -26.93 11.56
CA LEU A 64 0.24 -26.74 13.02
C LEU A 64 -1.04 -27.20 13.70
N TYR A 65 -2.19 -27.14 13.02
CA TYR A 65 -3.51 -27.41 13.61
C TYR A 65 -4.23 -28.62 12.99
N SER A 66 -3.49 -29.51 12.33
CA SER A 66 -4.01 -30.81 11.86
C SER A 66 -4.42 -31.66 13.08
N PHE A 67 -5.72 -31.72 13.37
CA PHE A 67 -6.35 -32.77 14.18
C PHE A 67 -6.95 -33.82 13.26
#